data_AF-A0A950MBR2-F1
#
_entry.id   AF-A0A950MBR2-F1
#
_cell.length_a   1.000
_cell.length_b   1.000
_cell.length_c   1.000
_cell.angle_alpha   90.00
_cell.angle_beta   90.00
_cell.angle_gamma   90.00
#
_symmetry.space_group_name_H-M   'P 1'
#
loop_
_entity.id
_entity.type
_entity.pdbx_description
1 polymer ?
#
loop_
_entity_poly.entity_id
_entity_poly.type
_entity_poly.pdbx_seq_one_letter_code
_entity_poly.pdbx_strand_id
1 'polypeptide(L)'
;AALHGSDATVSSPTFVFRQRYDPPAGVDAPPVEHVDLYRIEDPAAELPDLALDEAFTPDRIALVEWPERAPGWLPPDRIEVTIAGAGDGPRTVRVSAPARRRP
;
A
#
# COMPACT_ATOMS: atom_id res chain seq x y z
N ALA A 1 14.93 2.29 1.00
CA ALA A 1 14.08 3.26 0.28
C ALA A 1 13.71 4.37 1.25
N ALA A 2 13.66 5.61 0.78
CA ALA A 2 13.30 6.80 1.54
C ALA A 2 11.79 7.06 1.45
N LEU A 3 11.13 7.36 2.57
CA LEU A 3 9.73 7.77 2.58
C LEU A 3 9.63 9.25 2.95
N HIS A 4 8.70 9.98 2.32
CA HIS A 4 8.54 11.43 2.50
C HIS A 4 9.85 12.23 2.27
N GLY A 5 10.77 11.71 1.46
CA GLY A 5 12.08 12.34 1.22
C GLY A 5 13.04 12.26 2.42
N SER A 6 12.76 11.43 3.42
CA SER A 6 13.62 11.20 4.59
C SER A 6 14.59 10.04 4.39
N ASP A 7 15.72 10.04 5.10
CA ASP A 7 16.66 8.91 5.14
C ASP A 7 16.14 7.71 5.96
N ALA A 8 14.88 7.73 6.38
CA ALA A 8 14.28 6.63 7.12
C ALA A 8 14.22 5.36 6.25
N THR A 9 14.69 4.24 6.81
CA THR A 9 14.67 2.95 6.13
C THR A 9 13.25 2.39 6.10
N VAL A 10 12.67 2.29 4.89
CA VAL A 10 11.45 1.50 4.65
C VAL A 10 11.80 0.04 4.41
N SER A 11 11.12 -0.86 5.12
CA SER A 11 11.25 -2.31 4.99
C SER A 11 9.89 -2.93 4.68
N SER A 12 9.85 -4.01 3.88
CA SER A 12 8.59 -4.72 3.64
C SER A 12 8.01 -5.24 4.96
N PRO A 13 6.73 -4.96 5.27
CA PRO A 13 6.07 -5.38 6.50
C PRO A 13 5.60 -6.84 6.42
N THR A 14 6.32 -7.72 5.71
CA THR A 14 5.85 -9.08 5.38
C THR A 14 5.48 -9.92 6.62
N PHE A 15 6.01 -9.59 7.81
CA PHE A 15 5.73 -10.30 9.07
C PHE A 15 4.65 -9.65 9.95
N VAL A 16 4.35 -8.37 9.72
CA VAL A 16 3.36 -7.61 10.51
C VAL A 16 2.13 -7.24 9.70
N PHE A 17 2.10 -7.60 8.41
CA PHE A 17 1.07 -7.32 7.40
C PHE A 17 0.82 -5.83 7.13
N ARG A 18 0.99 -4.95 8.13
CA ARG A 18 0.75 -3.51 8.07
C ARG A 18 1.81 -2.77 8.87
N GLN A 19 2.35 -1.70 8.30
CA GLN A 19 3.25 -0.78 8.97
C GLN A 19 2.88 0.66 8.63
N ARG A 20 2.73 1.49 9.66
CA ARG A 20 2.50 2.93 9.52
C ARG A 20 3.81 3.70 9.58
N TYR A 21 3.93 4.69 8.72
CA TYR A 21 5.02 5.66 8.71
C TYR A 21 4.45 7.08 8.78
N ASP A 22 4.71 7.76 9.88
CA ASP A 22 4.36 9.16 10.03
C ASP A 22 5.37 10.06 9.31
N PRO A 23 4.92 11.20 8.76
CA PRO A 23 5.84 12.17 8.15
C PRO A 23 6.82 12.71 9.20
N PRO A 24 8.05 13.09 8.79
CA PRO A 24 8.98 13.78 9.68
C PRO A 24 8.38 15.06 10.25
N ALA A 25 8.83 15.47 11.44
CA ALA A 25 8.38 16.71 12.06
C ALA A 25 8.61 17.92 11.13
N GLY A 26 7.57 18.73 10.93
CA GLY A 26 7.62 19.91 10.06
C GLY A 26 7.34 19.63 8.57
N VAL A 27 7.08 18.38 8.19
CA VAL A 27 6.63 18.02 6.83
C VAL A 27 5.11 17.93 6.82
N ASP A 28 4.46 18.75 5.97
CA ASP A 28 3.02 18.67 5.72
C ASP A 28 2.73 17.61 4.65
N ALA A 29 2.59 16.36 5.10
CA ALA A 29 2.24 15.22 4.26
C ALA A 29 1.39 14.21 5.07
N PRO A 30 0.48 13.46 4.42
CA PRO A 30 -0.26 12.41 5.09
C PRO A 30 0.67 11.26 5.51
N PRO A 31 0.35 10.54 6.61
CA PRO A 31 1.04 9.31 6.95
C PRO A 31 0.78 8.24 5.88
N VAL A 32 1.72 7.29 5.78
CA VAL A 32 1.66 6.19 4.84
C VAL A 32 1.40 4.90 5.59
N GLU A 33 0.41 4.15 5.12
CA GLU A 33 0.09 2.80 5.58
C GLU A 33 0.62 1.81 4.54
N HIS A 34 1.66 1.06 4.88
CA HIS A 34 2.20 0.01 4.02
C HIS A 34 1.61 -1.32 4.43
N VAL A 35 0.81 -1.92 3.54
CA VAL A 35 0.17 -3.21 3.73
C VAL A 35 0.78 -4.23 2.77
N ASP A 36 1.23 -5.38 3.29
CA ASP A 36 1.72 -6.50 2.50
C ASP A 36 0.86 -7.73 2.78
N LEU A 37 0.08 -8.14 1.78
CA LEU A 37 -0.87 -9.24 1.91
C LEU A 37 -0.29 -10.57 1.46
N TYR A 38 0.98 -10.66 1.05
CA TYR A 38 1.58 -11.86 0.43
C TYR A 38 1.30 -13.17 1.20
N ARG A 39 1.25 -13.09 2.53
CA ARG A 39 1.12 -14.25 3.43
C ARG A 39 -0.30 -14.59 3.85
N ILE A 40 -1.31 -13.86 3.38
CA ILE A 40 -2.71 -14.21 3.64
C ILE A 40 -3.04 -15.50 2.91
N GLU A 41 -3.41 -16.53 3.67
CA GLU A 41 -3.80 -17.85 3.17
C GLU A 41 -5.32 -18.03 3.21
N ASP A 42 -5.97 -17.53 4.27
CA ASP A 42 -7.43 -17.49 4.41
C ASP A 42 -7.92 -16.03 4.56
N PRO A 43 -8.26 -15.36 3.44
CA PRO A 43 -8.76 -14.00 3.45
C PRO A 43 -9.99 -13.77 4.33
N ALA A 44 -10.86 -14.78 4.50
CA ALA A 44 -12.09 -14.62 5.26
C ALA A 44 -11.83 -14.60 6.77
N ALA A 45 -10.83 -15.36 7.23
CA ALA A 45 -10.45 -15.43 8.63
C ALA A 45 -9.43 -14.33 9.02
N GLU A 46 -8.46 -14.03 8.16
CA GLU A 46 -7.32 -13.19 8.52
C GLU A 46 -7.52 -11.69 8.25
N LEU A 47 -8.19 -11.31 7.17
CA LEU A 47 -8.37 -9.89 6.81
C LEU A 47 -9.16 -9.07 7.85
N PRO A 48 -10.20 -9.63 8.52
CA PRO A 48 -10.89 -8.90 9.60
C PRO A 48 -9.96 -8.43 10.72
N ASP A 49 -8.89 -9.17 11.01
CA ASP A 49 -7.95 -8.87 12.09
C ASP A 49 -6.90 -7.82 11.70
N LEU A 50 -6.79 -7.48 10.41
CA LEU A 50 -5.82 -6.50 9.91
C LEU A 50 -6.27 -5.03 10.03
N ALA A 51 -7.54 -4.79 10.37
CA ALA A 51 -8.13 -3.45 10.47
C ALA A 51 -7.84 -2.56 9.24
N LEU A 52 -8.04 -3.12 8.03
CA LEU A 52 -7.74 -2.44 6.76
C LEU A 52 -8.58 -1.18 6.54
N ASP A 53 -9.77 -1.12 7.14
CA ASP A 53 -10.65 0.04 7.14
C ASP A 53 -9.99 1.27 7.79
N GLU A 54 -9.14 1.08 8.79
CA GLU A 54 -8.36 2.16 9.41
C GLU A 54 -7.19 2.63 8.53
N ALA A 55 -6.73 1.78 7.60
CA ALA A 55 -5.67 2.12 6.67
C ALA A 55 -6.19 2.89 5.45
N PHE A 56 -7.44 2.65 5.06
CA PHE A 56 -8.07 3.21 3.86
C PHE A 56 -8.88 4.49 4.13
N THR A 57 -8.35 5.38 4.97
CA THR A 57 -9.00 6.65 5.30
C THR A 57 -8.51 7.80 4.39
N PRO A 58 -9.32 8.84 4.13
CA PRO A 58 -8.95 9.94 3.22
C PRO A 58 -7.75 10.79 3.66
N ASP A 59 -7.38 10.77 4.94
CA ASP A 59 -6.26 11.50 5.53
C ASP A 59 -4.91 10.76 5.42
N ARG A 60 -4.88 9.59 4.77
CA ARG A 60 -3.70 8.72 4.66
C ARG A 60 -3.43 8.29 3.22
N ILE A 61 -2.22 7.83 2.96
CA ILE A 61 -1.87 7.11 1.73
C ILE A 61 -1.68 5.64 2.08
N ALA A 62 -2.46 4.75 1.48
CA ALA A 62 -2.26 3.31 1.63
C ALA A 62 -1.52 2.72 0.41
N LEU A 63 -0.42 2.02 0.67
CA LEU A 63 0.33 1.24 -0.30
C LEU A 63 0.08 -0.25 -0.02
N VAL A 64 -0.62 -0.93 -0.92
CA VAL A 64 -1.01 -2.34 -0.72
C VAL A 64 -0.27 -3.22 -1.72
N GLU A 65 0.58 -4.12 -1.22
CA GLU A 65 1.20 -5.19 -1.99
C GLU A 65 0.30 -6.43 -2.01
N TRP A 66 0.30 -7.13 -3.15
CA TRP A 66 -0.57 -8.27 -3.42
C TRP A 66 -2.07 -8.03 -3.18
N PRO A 67 -2.64 -6.94 -3.75
CA PRO A 67 -4.04 -6.53 -3.54
C PRO A 67 -5.07 -7.62 -3.86
N GLU A 68 -4.76 -8.56 -4.76
CA GLU A 68 -5.62 -9.68 -5.14
C GLU A 68 -5.97 -10.63 -3.97
N ARG A 69 -5.18 -10.61 -2.89
CA ARG A 69 -5.45 -11.41 -1.68
C ARG A 69 -6.50 -10.81 -0.75
N ALA A 70 -6.96 -9.59 -1.04
CA ALA A 70 -8.04 -8.93 -0.31
C ALA A 70 -9.22 -8.56 -1.22
N PRO A 71 -9.85 -9.55 -1.90
CA PRO A 71 -10.97 -9.28 -2.78
C PRO A 71 -12.13 -8.66 -1.99
N GLY A 72 -12.66 -7.53 -2.47
CA GLY A 72 -13.80 -6.84 -1.87
C GLY A 72 -13.47 -5.91 -0.69
N TRP A 73 -12.24 -5.93 -0.18
CA TRP A 73 -11.79 -5.03 0.89
C TRP A 73 -11.17 -3.73 0.38
N LEU A 74 -10.65 -3.74 -0.85
CA LEU A 74 -9.96 -2.59 -1.41
C LEU A 74 -10.95 -1.53 -1.94
N PRO A 75 -10.67 -0.24 -1.74
CA PRO A 75 -11.48 0.83 -2.30
C PRO A 75 -11.58 0.70 -3.83
N PRO A 76 -12.77 0.95 -4.43
CA PRO A 76 -12.94 0.91 -5.88
C PRO A 76 -12.21 2.07 -6.58
N ASP A 77 -12.06 3.21 -5.90
CA ASP A 77 -11.32 4.37 -6.38
C ASP A 77 -9.86 4.30 -5.90
N ARG A 78 -9.02 3.61 -6.67
CA ARG A 78 -7.60 3.41 -6.34
C ARG A 78 -6.72 3.49 -7.59
N ILE A 79 -5.46 3.89 -7.39
CA ILE A 79 -4.44 3.78 -8.42
C ILE A 79 -3.90 2.35 -8.40
N GLU A 80 -3.89 1.69 -9.56
CA GLU A 80 -3.27 0.38 -9.72
C GLU A 80 -1.89 0.52 -10.34
N VAL A 81 -0.89 -0.05 -9.67
CA VAL A 81 0.49 -0.08 -10.14
C VAL A 81 0.88 -1.54 -10.39
N THR A 82 1.15 -1.88 -11.65
CA THR A 82 1.66 -3.20 -12.03
C THR A 82 3.13 -3.09 -12.39
N ILE A 83 3.97 -3.92 -11.77
CA ILE A 83 5.40 -4.01 -12.05
C ILE A 83 5.67 -5.39 -12.66
N ALA A 84 6.16 -5.42 -13.90
CA ALA A 84 6.45 -6.65 -14.65
C ALA A 84 7.95 -6.78 -14.96
N GLY A 85 8.44 -8.03 -15.01
CA GLY A 85 9.85 -8.37 -15.24
C GLY A 85 10.47 -9.08 -14.03
N ALA A 86 11.54 -9.85 -14.25
CA ALA A 86 12.21 -10.65 -13.23
C ALA A 86 13.74 -10.68 -13.45
N GLY A 87 14.48 -11.09 -12.42
CA GLY A 87 15.95 -11.13 -12.45
C GLY A 87 16.58 -9.75 -12.64
N ASP A 88 17.73 -9.71 -13.33
CA ASP A 88 18.50 -8.47 -13.55
C ASP A 88 18.03 -7.65 -14.76
N GLY A 89 16.99 -8.12 -15.45
CA GLY A 89 16.40 -7.41 -16.60
C GLY A 89 15.61 -6.16 -16.21
N PRO A 90 15.31 -5.28 -17.18
CA PRO A 90 14.50 -4.09 -16.93
C PRO A 90 13.11 -4.46 -16.40
N ARG A 91 12.54 -3.57 -15.56
CA ARG A 91 11.15 -3.65 -15.12
C ARG A 91 10.28 -2.72 -15.95
N THR A 92 9.08 -3.18 -16.29
CA THR A 92 8.03 -2.34 -16.86
C THR A 92 7.05 -1.98 -15.76
N VAL A 93 6.83 -0.69 -15.53
CA VAL A 93 5.84 -0.19 -14.57
C VAL A 93 4.66 0.39 -15.36
N ARG A 94 3.46 -0.12 -15.08
CA ARG A 94 2.20 0.41 -15.61
C ARG A 94 1.41 1.00 -14.45
N VAL A 95 0.95 2.24 -14.63
CA VAL A 95 0.08 2.94 -13.68
C VAL A 95 -1.27 3.14 -14.35
N SER A 96 -2.33 2.68 -13.70
CA SER A 96 -3.72 2.88 -14.11
C SER A 96 -4.44 3.64 -13.00
N ALA A 97 -5.17 4.69 -13.37
CA ALA A 97 -5.95 5.48 -12.43
C ALA A 97 -7.41 5.55 -12.91
N PRO A 98 -8.39 5.57 -11.99
CA PRO A 98 -9.78 5.79 -12.33
C PRO A 98 -9.96 7.14 -13.05
N ALA A 99 -10.97 7.22 -13.91
CA ALA A 99 -11.22 8.38 -14.75
C ALA A 99 -11.66 9.59 -13.91
N ARG A 100 -10.66 10.37 -13.46
CA ARG A 100 -10.74 11.65 -12.71
C ARG A 100 -11.54 11.61 -11.41
N ARG A 101 -10.85 11.96 -10.31
CA ARG A 101 -11.49 12.58 -9.14
C ARG A 101 -11.99 13.97 -9.56
N ARG A 102 -13.29 14.22 -9.40
CA ARG A 102 -13.81 15.59 -9.36
C ARG A 102 -13.33 16.21 -8.04
N PRO A 103 -12.81 17.45 -8.04
CA PRO A 103 -12.35 18.10 -6.81
C PRO A 103 -13.47 18.20 -5.77
#